data_AF-A0A933D0M6-F1
#
_entry.id   AF-A0A933D0M6-F1
#
_cell.length_a   1.000
_cell.length_b   1.000
_cell.length_c   1.000
_cell.angle_alpha   90.00
_cell.angle_beta   90.00
_cell.angle_gamma   90.00
#
_symmetry.space_group_name_H-M   'P 1'
#
loop_
_entity.id
_entity.type
_entity.pdbx_description
1 polymer ?
#
loop_
_entity_poly.entity_id
_entity_poly.type
_entity_poly.pdbx_seq_one_letter_code
_entity_poly.pdbx_strand_id
1 'polypeptide(L)'
;MIEVTFSDFAKLARKRGLTPEYLAERFAEKIERPSEFFHRVFQGQYAAVVIPYRSVLAFYASELKCHQDSTGEHKVCACGCGQAVFDRQKWASPGCKKRAARRGVMDSEKGGLQVPDLIDAKPGQNRAMATSPLTSNEAGTK
;
A
#
# COMPACT_ATOMS: atom_id res chain seq x y z
N MET A 1 0.06 2.14 -26.13
CA MET A 1 -1.36 2.50 -26.34
C MET A 1 -2.15 1.71 -25.30
N ILE A 2 -3.01 2.35 -24.51
CA ILE A 2 -3.75 1.65 -23.44
C ILE A 2 -5.01 1.06 -24.07
N GLU A 3 -5.16 -0.25 -24.00
CA GLU A 3 -6.39 -0.94 -24.36
C GLU A 3 -7.29 -1.00 -23.13
N VAL A 4 -8.47 -0.39 -23.20
CA VAL A 4 -9.44 -0.36 -22.11
C VAL A 4 -10.69 -1.07 -22.59
N THR A 5 -11.11 -2.10 -21.86
CA THR A 5 -12.34 -2.83 -22.17
C THR A 5 -13.57 -2.12 -21.62
N PHE A 6 -14.75 -2.47 -22.13
CA PHE A 6 -16.03 -1.98 -21.60
C PHE A 6 -16.17 -2.31 -20.11
N SER A 7 -15.74 -3.51 -19.70
CA SER A 7 -15.76 -3.92 -18.30
C SER A 7 -14.91 -3.02 -17.42
N ASP A 8 -13.68 -2.70 -17.86
CA ASP A 8 -12.74 -1.89 -17.08
C ASP A 8 -13.25 -0.46 -16.91
N PHE A 9 -13.80 0.11 -17.97
CA PHE A 9 -14.42 1.42 -17.92
C PHE A 9 -15.65 1.44 -17.02
N ALA A 10 -16.55 0.45 -17.15
CA ALA A 10 -17.75 0.35 -16.32
C ALA A 10 -17.41 0.21 -14.83
N LYS A 11 -16.38 -0.59 -14.49
CA LYS A 11 -15.88 -0.72 -13.12
C LYS A 11 -15.37 0.61 -12.57
N LEU A 12 -14.57 1.35 -13.35
CA LEU A 12 -14.06 2.66 -12.93
C LEU A 12 -15.22 3.64 -12.74
N ALA A 13 -16.14 3.70 -13.70
CA ALA A 13 -17.26 4.63 -13.66
C ALA A 13 -18.19 4.37 -12.46
N ARG A 14 -18.49 3.10 -12.17
CA ARG A 14 -19.25 2.69 -10.97
C ARG A 14 -18.56 3.07 -9.67
N LYS A 15 -17.23 2.86 -9.57
CA LYS A 15 -16.44 3.28 -8.40
C LYS A 15 -16.49 4.79 -8.16
N ARG A 16 -16.64 5.58 -9.23
CA ARG A 16 -16.74 7.04 -9.19
C ARG A 16 -18.18 7.57 -9.05
N GLY A 17 -19.18 6.69 -9.03
CA GLY A 17 -20.59 7.09 -9.02
C GLY A 17 -21.02 7.82 -10.31
N LEU A 18 -20.33 7.60 -11.42
CA LEU A 18 -20.68 8.20 -12.71
C LEU A 18 -21.86 7.45 -13.31
N THR A 19 -22.86 8.19 -13.79
CA THR A 19 -24.02 7.63 -14.47
C THR A 19 -23.81 7.63 -15.99
N PRO A 20 -24.43 6.69 -16.72
CA PRO A 20 -24.33 6.66 -18.18
C PRO A 20 -24.93 7.92 -18.81
N GLU A 21 -25.95 8.54 -18.21
CA GLU A 21 -26.57 9.79 -18.68
C GLU A 21 -25.58 10.96 -18.59
N TYR A 22 -24.88 11.09 -17.46
CA TYR A 22 -23.86 12.13 -17.27
C TYR A 22 -22.71 11.98 -18.28
N LEU A 23 -22.25 10.75 -18.49
CA LEU A 23 -21.23 10.47 -19.50
C LEU A 23 -21.75 10.77 -20.91
N ALA A 24 -23.00 10.45 -21.19
CA ALA A 24 -23.58 10.69 -22.49
C ALA A 24 -23.61 12.18 -22.86
N GLU A 25 -24.03 13.03 -21.92
CA GLU A 25 -24.00 14.49 -22.08
C GLU A 25 -22.56 14.99 -22.31
N ARG A 26 -21.61 14.53 -21.50
CA ARG A 26 -20.20 14.94 -21.58
C ARG A 26 -19.53 14.57 -22.91
N PHE A 27 -19.99 13.51 -23.56
CA PHE A 27 -19.42 13.00 -24.81
C PHE A 27 -20.32 13.18 -26.04
N ALA A 28 -21.37 14.00 -25.94
CA ALA A 28 -22.37 14.18 -27.01
C ALA A 28 -21.78 14.61 -28.35
N GLU A 29 -20.74 15.43 -28.35
CA GLU A 29 -20.08 15.90 -29.58
C GLU A 29 -18.93 15.02 -30.04
N LYS A 30 -18.57 13.98 -29.26
CA LYS A 30 -17.34 13.18 -29.46
C LYS A 30 -17.62 11.76 -29.90
N ILE A 31 -18.84 11.27 -29.71
CA ILE A 31 -19.24 9.89 -29.96
C ILE A 31 -20.61 9.91 -30.61
N GLU A 32 -20.80 9.05 -31.60
CA GLU A 32 -22.12 8.83 -32.19
C GLU A 32 -23.02 8.06 -31.22
N ARG A 33 -24.21 8.61 -30.93
CA ARG A 33 -25.21 8.02 -30.02
C ARG A 33 -24.61 7.68 -28.64
N PRO A 34 -24.13 8.68 -27.90
CA PRO A 34 -23.39 8.48 -26.66
C PRO A 34 -24.21 7.75 -25.58
N SER A 35 -25.51 8.02 -25.48
CA SER A 35 -26.40 7.39 -24.49
C SER A 35 -26.44 5.88 -24.67
N GLU A 36 -26.66 5.40 -25.89
CA GLU A 36 -26.70 3.97 -26.18
C GLU A 36 -25.36 3.29 -26.00
N PHE A 37 -24.28 3.99 -26.32
CA PHE A 37 -22.93 3.49 -26.09
C PHE A 37 -22.69 3.25 -24.60
N PHE A 38 -22.91 4.26 -23.75
CA PHE A 38 -22.67 4.12 -22.31
C PHE A 38 -23.67 3.18 -21.62
N HIS A 39 -24.93 3.13 -22.06
CA HIS A 39 -25.87 2.12 -21.57
C HIS A 39 -25.36 0.70 -21.82
N ARG A 40 -24.87 0.41 -23.04
CA ARG A 40 -24.30 -0.92 -23.37
C ARG A 40 -23.09 -1.25 -22.51
N VAL A 41 -22.18 -0.28 -22.33
CA VAL A 41 -20.99 -0.42 -21.47
C VAL A 41 -21.41 -0.74 -20.02
N PHE A 42 -22.39 -0.02 -19.47
CA PHE A 42 -22.85 -0.22 -18.09
C PHE A 42 -23.66 -1.49 -17.89
N GLN A 43 -24.40 -1.94 -18.90
CA GLN A 43 -25.11 -3.22 -18.91
C GLN A 43 -24.13 -4.41 -18.98
N GLY A 44 -22.85 -4.18 -19.25
CA GLY A 44 -21.85 -5.24 -19.38
C GLY A 44 -22.00 -6.05 -20.66
N GLN A 45 -22.78 -5.55 -21.63
CA GLN A 45 -22.83 -6.14 -22.96
C GLN A 45 -21.45 -6.00 -23.59
N TYR A 46 -20.95 -7.09 -24.18
CA TYR A 46 -19.64 -7.11 -24.82
C TYR A 46 -18.50 -6.66 -23.88
N ALA A 47 -18.51 -7.13 -22.63
CA ALA A 47 -17.57 -6.71 -21.58
C ALA A 47 -16.08 -6.73 -21.99
N ALA A 48 -15.67 -7.66 -22.86
CA ALA A 48 -14.30 -7.79 -23.35
C ALA A 48 -13.96 -6.88 -24.55
N VAL A 49 -14.94 -6.17 -25.12
CA VAL A 49 -14.71 -5.28 -26.26
C VAL A 49 -13.90 -4.06 -25.81
N VAL A 50 -12.87 -3.75 -26.59
CA VAL A 50 -12.00 -2.60 -26.39
C VAL A 50 -12.70 -1.34 -26.89
N ILE A 51 -12.62 -0.26 -26.11
CA ILE A 51 -13.21 1.03 -26.45
C ILE A 51 -12.43 1.67 -27.61
N PRO A 52 -13.06 1.94 -28.77
CA PRO A 52 -12.37 2.49 -29.94
C PRO A 52 -12.19 4.02 -29.86
N TYR A 53 -12.87 4.70 -28.93
CA TYR A 53 -12.91 6.15 -28.86
C TYR A 53 -11.75 6.72 -28.03
N ARG A 54 -10.83 7.43 -28.70
CA ARG A 54 -9.68 8.08 -28.04
C ARG A 54 -10.08 9.08 -26.95
N SER A 55 -11.19 9.77 -27.13
CA SER A 55 -11.75 10.73 -26.14
C SER A 55 -12.12 10.04 -24.82
N VAL A 56 -12.71 8.85 -24.89
CA VAL A 56 -13.08 8.03 -23.73
C VAL A 56 -11.84 7.45 -23.07
N LEU A 57 -10.87 6.97 -23.86
CA LEU A 57 -9.59 6.46 -23.33
C LEU A 57 -8.80 7.56 -22.59
N ALA A 58 -8.78 8.78 -23.13
CA ALA A 58 -8.13 9.92 -22.47
C ALA A 58 -8.79 10.26 -21.13
N PHE A 59 -10.12 10.24 -21.07
CA PHE A 59 -10.88 10.44 -19.84
C PHE A 59 -10.63 9.33 -18.82
N TYR A 60 -10.61 8.07 -19.26
CA TYR A 60 -10.28 6.94 -18.40
C TYR A 60 -8.88 7.11 -17.79
N ALA A 61 -7.88 7.49 -18.60
CA ALA A 61 -6.52 7.70 -18.13
C ALA A 61 -6.40 8.86 -17.14
N SER A 62 -7.14 9.97 -17.33
CA SER A 62 -7.13 11.08 -16.37
C SER A 62 -7.78 10.67 -15.04
N GLU A 63 -8.92 9.99 -15.09
CA GLU A 63 -9.61 9.52 -13.89
C GLU A 63 -8.81 8.48 -13.10
N LEU A 64 -8.05 7.63 -13.80
CA LEU A 64 -7.17 6.65 -13.18
C LEU A 64 -5.99 7.31 -12.47
N LYS A 65 -5.39 8.36 -13.05
CA LYS A 65 -4.30 9.13 -12.41
C LYS A 65 -4.78 9.80 -11.12
N CYS A 66 -5.94 10.47 -11.18
CA CYS A 66 -6.55 11.06 -9.98
C CYS A 66 -6.81 10.02 -8.87
N HIS A 67 -7.10 8.76 -9.23
CA HIS A 67 -7.26 7.68 -8.25
C HIS A 67 -5.92 7.24 -7.66
N GLN A 68 -4.88 7.07 -8.48
CA GLN A 68 -3.57 6.66 -7.99
C GLN A 68 -2.97 7.71 -7.04
N ASP A 69 -3.17 8.99 -7.34
CA ASP A 69 -2.74 10.07 -6.46
C ASP A 69 -3.48 10.06 -5.11
N SER A 70 -4.78 9.73 -5.10
CA SER A 70 -5.56 9.60 -3.85
C SER A 70 -5.30 8.29 -3.08
N THR A 71 -4.81 7.25 -3.76
CA THR A 71 -4.48 5.95 -3.15
C THR A 71 -2.98 5.80 -2.93
N GLY A 72 -2.24 6.91 -2.96
CA GLY A 72 -0.78 6.94 -2.88
C GLY A 72 -0.29 6.01 -1.77
N GLU A 73 0.57 5.06 -2.14
CA GLU A 73 1.17 4.10 -1.23
C GLU A 73 1.58 4.79 0.06
N HIS A 74 0.92 4.44 1.16
CA HIS A 74 1.20 5.04 2.46
C HIS A 74 2.64 4.70 2.81
N LYS A 75 3.52 5.70 2.75
CA LYS A 75 4.93 5.51 3.11
C LYS A 75 4.97 5.12 4.58
N VAL A 76 5.63 4.02 4.90
CA VAL A 76 5.79 3.60 6.28
C VAL A 76 6.89 4.42 6.97
N CYS A 77 6.76 4.63 8.28
CA CYS A 77 7.76 5.39 9.04
C CYS A 77 9.15 4.82 8.85
N ALA A 78 10.11 5.66 8.47
CA ALA A 78 11.52 5.26 8.34
C ALA A 78 12.17 4.84 9.67
N CYS A 79 11.48 5.05 10.80
CA CYS A 79 11.89 4.56 12.10
C CYS A 79 11.60 3.06 12.33
N GLY A 80 10.85 2.42 11.42
CA GLY A 80 10.47 1.01 11.51
C GLY A 80 9.30 0.71 12.46
N CYS A 81 8.55 1.72 12.92
CA CYS A 81 7.40 1.50 13.82
C CYS A 81 6.14 1.00 13.11
N GLY A 82 6.17 0.85 11.77
CA GLY A 82 5.04 0.40 10.96
C GLY A 82 3.90 1.42 10.79
N GLN A 83 3.99 2.59 11.41
CA GLN A 83 2.97 3.64 11.28
C GLN A 83 3.03 4.29 9.89
N ALA A 84 1.85 4.61 9.33
CA ALA A 84 1.73 5.33 8.08
C ALA A 84 2.25 6.78 8.23
N VAL A 85 2.94 7.25 7.21
CA VAL A 85 3.39 8.63 7.06
C VAL A 85 2.59 9.25 5.94
N PHE A 86 1.96 10.37 6.27
CA PHE A 86 1.21 11.16 5.32
C PHE A 86 2.13 12.25 4.74
N ASP A 87 1.85 12.67 3.51
CA ASP A 87 2.62 13.68 2.77
C ASP A 87 4.08 13.29 2.43
N ARG A 88 4.90 14.30 2.10
CA ARG A 88 6.34 14.17 1.82
C ARG A 88 7.19 13.98 3.08
N GLN A 89 6.58 13.63 4.22
CA GLN A 89 7.29 13.44 5.46
C GLN A 89 7.93 12.04 5.52
N LYS A 90 9.03 11.92 6.28
CA LYS A 90 9.76 10.65 6.49
C LYS A 90 9.33 9.94 7.79
N TRP A 91 8.65 10.64 8.69
CA TRP A 91 8.39 10.19 10.06
C TRP A 91 6.91 10.29 10.39
N ALA A 92 6.35 9.25 11.01
CA ALA A 92 4.95 9.25 11.42
C ALA A 92 4.67 10.21 12.60
N SER A 93 5.69 10.52 13.41
CA SER A 93 5.57 11.48 14.51
C SER A 93 6.91 12.13 14.86
N PRO A 94 6.93 13.28 15.56
CA PRO A 94 8.16 13.89 16.07
C PRO A 94 8.95 12.95 17.00
N GLY A 95 8.25 12.08 17.73
CA GLY A 95 8.87 11.04 18.56
C GLY A 95 9.65 10.02 17.73
N CYS A 96 9.16 9.66 16.55
CA CYS A 96 9.85 8.77 15.61
C CYS A 96 11.15 9.40 15.07
N LYS A 97 11.13 10.71 14.77
CA LYS A 97 12.34 11.47 14.38
C LYS A 97 13.41 11.43 15.46
N LYS A 98 13.04 11.67 16.73
CA LYS A 98 13.96 11.60 17.88
C LYS A 98 14.49 10.18 18.13
N ARG A 99 13.66 9.14 17.92
CA ARG A 99 14.07 7.74 18.10
C ARG A 99 15.09 7.33 17.04
N ALA A 100 14.87 7.71 15.78
CA ALA A 100 15.82 7.43 14.70
C ALA A 100 17.15 8.18 14.89
N ALA A 101 17.11 9.45 15.31
CA ALA A 101 18.32 10.22 15.62
C ALA A 101 19.16 9.56 16.73
N ARG A 102 18.53 9.06 17.80
CA ARG A 102 19.24 8.33 18.87
C ARG A 102 19.89 7.03 18.39
N ARG A 103 19.29 6.33 17.43
CA ARG A 103 19.90 5.12 16.83
C ARG A 103 21.10 5.46 15.95
N GLY A 104 21.03 6.55 15.17
CA GLY A 104 22.17 7.00 14.35
C GLY A 104 23.38 7.45 15.17
N VAL A 105 23.19 7.91 16.41
CA VAL A 105 24.29 8.28 17.31
C VAL A 105 25.04 7.04 17.85
N MET A 106 24.38 5.87 17.97
CA MET A 106 25.06 4.65 18.44
C MET A 106 25.81 3.87 17.35
N ASP A 107 25.59 4.17 16.07
CA ASP A 107 26.34 3.56 14.95
C ASP A 107 27.61 4.34 14.58
N SER A 108 27.83 5.53 15.17
CA SER A 108 29.02 6.36 14.94
C SER A 108 30.18 6.10 15.92
N GLU A 109 30.09 5.09 16.79
CA GLU A 109 31.17 4.69 17.71
C GLU A 109 31.75 3.29 17.41
N LYS A 110 31.99 2.97 16.14
CA LYS A 110 32.92 1.90 15.74
C LYS A 110 34.00 2.44 14.81
N GLY A 111 34.82 3.31 15.37
CA GLY A 111 36.03 3.82 14.74
C GLY A 111 37.03 4.21 15.82
N GLY A 112 37.68 3.22 16.44
CA GLY A 112 38.63 3.46 17.52
C GLY A 112 39.15 2.16 18.10
N LEU A 113 40.01 1.48 17.34
CA LEU A 113 40.86 0.42 17.84
C LEU A 113 41.85 1.03 18.84
N GLN A 114 41.60 0.87 20.14
CA GLN A 114 42.59 1.07 21.19
C GLN A 114 42.47 -0.11 22.17
N VAL A 115 43.33 -1.09 21.94
CA VAL A 115 43.79 -2.01 22.99
C VAL A 115 44.63 -1.23 23.99
N PRO A 116 44.46 -1.51 25.28
CA PRO A 116 45.62 -1.99 26.03
C PRO A 116 45.30 -3.20 26.92
N ASP A 117 46.23 -4.14 26.84
CA ASP A 117 46.87 -4.90 27.91
C ASP A 117 46.05 -5.36 29.14
N LEU A 118 45.84 -6.68 29.17
CA LEU A 118 46.30 -7.57 30.23
C LEU A 118 45.86 -7.28 31.68
N ILE A 119 44.93 -8.10 32.18
CA ILE A 119 45.11 -8.77 33.47
C ILE A 119 44.31 -10.08 33.56
N ASP A 120 45.01 -11.05 34.12
CA ASP A 120 44.69 -12.42 34.50
C ASP A 120 43.48 -12.57 35.43
N ALA A 121 42.77 -13.71 35.30
CA ALA A 121 42.39 -14.64 36.38
C ALA A 121 40.94 -15.18 36.35
N LYS A 122 40.86 -16.42 35.82
CA LYS A 122 40.15 -17.63 36.30
C LYS A 122 38.60 -17.77 36.32
N PRO A 123 38.13 -19.04 36.15
CA PRO A 123 36.75 -19.39 35.85
C PRO A 123 35.96 -19.80 37.10
N GLY A 124 34.67 -19.44 37.13
CA GLY A 124 33.70 -19.91 38.14
C GLY A 124 32.57 -20.69 37.48
N GLN A 125 32.68 -22.02 37.54
CA GLN A 125 31.60 -22.98 37.27
C GLN A 125 30.46 -22.81 38.29
N ASN A 126 29.21 -23.04 37.85
CA ASN A 126 28.03 -23.55 38.60
C ASN A 126 26.88 -23.62 37.56
N ARG A 127 26.64 -24.70 36.80
CA ARG A 127 26.12 -26.06 37.10
C ARG A 127 24.67 -26.10 37.64
N ALA A 128 23.79 -26.65 36.78
CA ALA A 128 22.52 -27.35 37.01
C ALA A 128 21.31 -26.52 37.54
N MET A 129 20.03 -26.81 37.30
CA MET A 129 19.24 -28.01 36.95
C MET A 129 18.00 -27.57 36.13
N ALA A 130 17.55 -28.34 35.12
CA ALA A 130 16.34 -29.20 35.14
C ALA A 130 15.09 -28.52 35.76
N THR A 131 13.92 -28.41 35.12
CA THR A 131 13.06 -29.51 34.63
C THR A 131 11.87 -28.93 33.85
N SER A 132 11.50 -29.53 32.71
CA SER A 132 10.09 -29.59 32.27
C SER A 132 9.37 -30.67 33.10
N PRO A 133 8.03 -30.64 33.29
CA PRO A 133 7.18 -31.30 32.31
C PRO A 133 5.73 -30.78 32.13
N LEU A 134 5.15 -31.27 31.04
CA LEU A 134 3.74 -31.49 30.66
C LEU A 134 2.69 -31.68 31.77
N THR A 135 1.49 -31.13 31.52
CA THR A 135 0.15 -31.74 31.71
C THR A 135 -0.81 -30.97 30.77
N SER A 136 -1.39 -31.48 29.68
CA SER A 136 -2.43 -32.52 29.49
C SER A 136 -3.80 -32.24 30.12
N ASN A 137 -4.80 -32.13 29.22
CA ASN A 137 -6.23 -32.50 29.33
C ASN A 137 -7.12 -31.55 30.16
N GLU A 138 -8.43 -31.34 29.96
CA GLU A 138 -9.59 -32.13 29.48
C GLU A 138 -10.64 -31.13 28.89
N ALA A 139 -11.32 -31.38 27.77
CA ALA A 139 -12.54 -32.18 27.59
C ALA A 139 -13.73 -31.80 28.52
N GLY A 140 -14.83 -31.34 27.92
CA GLY A 140 -16.14 -31.10 28.56
C GLY A 140 -17.06 -30.42 27.54
N THR A 141 -17.76 -31.14 26.65
CA THR A 141 -18.92 -32.03 26.84
C THR A 141 -20.25 -31.28 27.00
N LYS A 142 -21.04 -31.42 25.93
CA LYS A 142 -22.50 -31.28 25.79
C LYS A 142 -23.15 -29.91 25.89
#